data_AF-S6V5V8-F1
#
_entry.id   AF-S6V5V8-F1
#
_cell.length_a   1.000
_cell.length_b   1.000
_cell.length_c   1.000
_cell.angle_alpha   90.00
_cell.angle_beta   90.00
_cell.angle_gamma   90.00
#
_symmetry.space_group_name_H-M   'P 1'
#
loop_
_entity.id
_entity.type
_entity.pdbx_description
1 polymer ?
#
loop_
_entity_poly.entity_id
_entity_poly.type
_entity_poly.pdbx_seq_one_letter_code
_entity_poly.pdbx_strand_id
1 'polypeptide(L)'
;MGTRFWLKADGHRARGLLLQQLPAAQITDPEERDASWEHVVTLASTLTAEEMLSLDNQTVLHRLYHEDPVRLFDVQPICFRCSCSRERSANALASLGLEDAQQLVIEHNGSIEIDCQFCNERYLFDATDVAQLFAGGGVDSPSDTRH
;
A
#
# COMPACT_ATOMS: atom_id res chain seq x y z
N MET A 1 -20.82 10.98 -12.10
CA MET A 1 -19.40 10.60 -12.28
C MET A 1 -19.27 9.14 -11.94
N GLY A 2 -18.91 8.32 -12.93
CA GLY A 2 -18.72 6.89 -12.77
C GLY A 2 -17.28 6.54 -12.39
N THR A 3 -17.13 5.68 -11.40
CA THR A 3 -15.87 4.99 -11.10
C THR A 3 -16.16 3.49 -11.00
N ARG A 4 -15.27 2.68 -11.58
CA ARG A 4 -15.36 1.22 -11.56
C ARG A 4 -13.99 0.62 -11.27
N PHE A 5 -14.00 -0.49 -10.53
CA PHE A 5 -12.81 -1.26 -10.19
C PHE A 5 -13.04 -2.72 -10.60
N TRP A 6 -12.03 -3.30 -11.22
CA TRP A 6 -11.90 -4.75 -11.37
C TRP A 6 -10.65 -5.14 -10.61
N LEU A 7 -10.78 -6.06 -9.65
CA LEU A 7 -9.67 -6.55 -8.83
C LEU A 7 -9.66 -8.07 -8.89
N LYS A 8 -8.48 -8.65 -9.12
CA LYS A 8 -8.25 -10.10 -9.16
C LYS A 8 -6.95 -10.46 -8.46
N ALA A 9 -6.95 -11.61 -7.78
CA ALA A 9 -5.77 -12.17 -7.14
C ALA A 9 -5.87 -13.71 -7.12
N ASP A 10 -4.72 -14.38 -7.13
CA ASP A 10 -4.58 -15.85 -7.12
C ASP A 10 -3.60 -16.36 -6.03
N GLY A 11 -3.30 -15.51 -5.04
CA GLY A 11 -2.34 -15.80 -3.97
C GLY A 11 -0.87 -15.58 -4.35
N HIS A 12 -0.55 -15.48 -5.65
CA HIS A 12 0.80 -15.17 -6.13
C HIS A 12 0.87 -13.79 -6.77
N ARG A 13 -0.22 -13.34 -7.39
CA ARG A 13 -0.35 -12.07 -8.09
C ARG A 13 -1.64 -11.39 -7.65
N ALA A 14 -1.61 -10.06 -7.66
CA ALA A 14 -2.79 -9.23 -7.53
C ALA A 14 -2.74 -8.15 -8.62
N ARG A 15 -3.85 -7.97 -9.34
CA ARG A 15 -3.97 -6.98 -10.42
C ARG A 15 -5.29 -6.23 -10.34
N GLY A 16 -5.25 -4.96 -10.77
CA GLY A 16 -6.37 -4.03 -10.72
C GLY A 16 -6.52 -3.24 -12.02
N LEU A 17 -7.76 -2.99 -12.43
CA LEU A 17 -8.12 -2.01 -13.44
C LEU A 17 -9.07 -1.00 -12.79
N LEU A 18 -8.73 0.28 -12.90
CA LEU A 18 -9.59 1.40 -12.53
C LEU A 18 -10.05 2.09 -13.81
N LEU A 19 -11.35 2.27 -13.95
CA LEU A 19 -11.91 3.25 -14.88
C LEU A 19 -12.55 4.39 -14.11
N GLN A 20 -12.24 5.63 -14.52
CA GLN A 20 -12.77 6.84 -13.91
C GLN A 20 -13.27 7.79 -15.01
N GLN A 21 -14.56 8.10 -14.96
CA GLN A 21 -15.18 9.06 -15.86
C GLN A 21 -14.67 10.47 -15.56
N LEU A 22 -14.28 11.19 -16.61
CA LEU A 22 -13.82 12.57 -16.48
C LEU A 22 -14.98 13.56 -16.23
N PRO A 23 -14.70 14.79 -15.76
CA PRO A 23 -15.72 15.81 -15.54
C PRO A 23 -16.53 16.15 -16.81
N ALA A 24 -17.79 16.55 -16.63
CA ALA A 24 -18.70 16.93 -17.71
C ALA A 24 -18.23 18.12 -18.57
N ALA A 25 -17.19 18.84 -18.16
CA ALA A 25 -16.54 19.85 -18.99
C ALA A 25 -15.78 19.24 -20.19
N GLN A 26 -15.48 17.93 -20.18
CA GLN A 26 -14.82 17.25 -21.29
C GLN A 26 -15.79 16.87 -22.42
N ILE A 27 -16.99 16.42 -22.05
CA ILE A 27 -18.10 16.12 -22.97
C ILE A 27 -19.34 16.80 -22.41
N THR A 28 -19.72 17.91 -23.03
CA THR A 28 -20.80 18.78 -22.56
C THR A 28 -22.17 18.20 -22.83
N ASP A 29 -22.32 17.41 -23.91
CA ASP A 29 -23.57 16.72 -24.21
C ASP A 29 -23.79 15.54 -23.23
N PRO A 30 -24.92 15.51 -22.49
CA PRO A 30 -25.18 14.44 -21.53
C PRO A 30 -25.31 13.05 -22.15
N GLU A 31 -25.95 12.93 -23.31
CA GLU A 31 -26.21 11.64 -23.95
C GLU A 31 -24.91 11.03 -24.50
N GLU A 32 -24.10 11.82 -25.22
CA GLU A 32 -22.78 11.40 -25.69
C GLU A 32 -21.86 10.99 -24.54
N ARG A 33 -21.87 11.75 -23.44
CA ARG A 33 -21.04 11.45 -22.26
C ARG A 33 -21.44 10.13 -21.60
N ASP A 34 -22.73 9.86 -21.49
CA ASP A 34 -23.24 8.65 -20.86
C ASP A 34 -22.99 7.44 -21.77
N ALA A 35 -23.17 7.58 -23.09
CA ALA A 35 -22.84 6.55 -24.08
C ALA A 35 -21.33 6.24 -24.12
N SER A 36 -20.46 7.26 -24.09
CA SER A 36 -19.01 7.09 -24.03
C SER A 36 -18.58 6.32 -22.78
N TRP A 37 -19.20 6.62 -21.63
CA TRP A 37 -18.94 5.90 -20.39
C TRP A 37 -19.44 4.46 -20.42
N GLU A 38 -20.64 4.22 -20.96
CA GLU A 38 -21.19 2.89 -21.14
C GLU A 38 -20.31 2.02 -22.04
N HIS A 39 -19.80 2.57 -23.14
CA HIS A 39 -18.88 1.90 -24.06
C HIS A 39 -17.62 1.39 -23.34
N VAL A 40 -16.87 2.28 -22.67
CA VAL A 40 -15.61 1.89 -22.02
C VAL A 40 -15.81 0.91 -20.86
N VAL A 41 -16.94 1.01 -20.15
CA VAL A 41 -17.29 0.09 -19.06
C VAL A 41 -17.72 -1.27 -19.60
N THR A 42 -18.46 -1.30 -20.72
CA THR A 42 -18.89 -2.54 -21.36
C THR A 42 -17.69 -3.35 -21.82
N LEU A 43 -16.72 -2.69 -22.48
CA LEU A 43 -15.47 -3.33 -22.89
C LEU A 43 -14.70 -3.88 -21.68
N ALA A 44 -14.46 -3.09 -20.63
CA ALA A 44 -13.78 -3.56 -19.42
C ALA A 44 -14.51 -4.72 -18.73
N SER A 45 -15.84 -4.78 -18.82
CA SER A 45 -16.64 -5.85 -18.23
C SER A 45 -16.42 -7.21 -18.90
N THR A 46 -15.83 -7.24 -20.10
CA THR A 46 -15.42 -8.48 -20.78
C THR A 46 -14.09 -9.04 -20.27
N LEU A 47 -13.34 -8.27 -19.47
CA LEU A 47 -12.03 -8.69 -18.96
C LEU A 47 -12.15 -9.87 -17.99
N THR A 48 -11.57 -11.00 -18.36
CA THR A 48 -11.59 -12.21 -17.50
C THR A 48 -10.47 -12.19 -16.46
N ALA A 49 -10.62 -13.02 -15.43
CA ALA A 49 -9.58 -13.18 -14.40
C ALA A 49 -8.26 -13.75 -14.97
N GLU A 50 -8.36 -14.70 -15.90
CA GLU A 50 -7.21 -15.33 -16.54
C GLU A 50 -6.37 -14.30 -17.31
N GLU A 51 -7.01 -13.52 -18.17
CA GLU A 51 -6.36 -12.46 -18.95
C GLU A 51 -5.75 -11.40 -18.02
N MET A 52 -6.50 -11.02 -16.98
CA MET A 52 -6.05 -10.03 -16.01
C MET A 52 -4.86 -10.50 -15.16
N LEU A 53 -4.63 -11.79 -14.98
CA LEU A 53 -3.52 -12.31 -14.16
C LEU A 53 -2.32 -12.80 -15.01
N SER A 54 -2.55 -13.10 -16.29
CA SER A 54 -1.54 -13.69 -17.18
C SER A 54 -0.89 -12.70 -18.17
N LEU A 55 -1.62 -11.70 -18.67
CA LEU A 55 -1.15 -10.77 -19.71
C LEU A 55 -0.49 -9.52 -19.12
N ASP A 56 0.38 -8.83 -19.85
CA ASP A 56 0.93 -7.54 -19.42
C ASP A 56 -0.10 -6.38 -19.56
N ASN A 57 0.18 -5.23 -18.94
CA ASN A 57 -0.73 -4.07 -18.93
C ASN A 57 -1.05 -3.57 -20.35
N GLN A 58 -0.05 -3.48 -21.24
CA GLN A 58 -0.22 -2.93 -22.57
C GLN A 58 -1.07 -3.85 -23.44
N THR A 59 -0.84 -5.17 -23.35
CA THR A 59 -1.65 -6.17 -24.06
C THR A 59 -3.11 -6.14 -23.62
N VAL A 60 -3.39 -6.03 -22.32
CA VAL A 60 -4.77 -5.92 -21.80
C VAL A 60 -5.45 -4.65 -22.34
N LEU A 61 -4.79 -3.50 -22.24
CA LEU A 61 -5.36 -2.22 -22.67
C LEU A 61 -5.58 -2.17 -24.19
N HIS A 62 -4.64 -2.68 -24.98
CA HIS A 62 -4.81 -2.79 -26.43
C HIS A 62 -5.99 -3.71 -26.77
N ARG A 63 -6.09 -4.89 -26.15
CA ARG A 63 -7.20 -5.81 -26.42
C ARG A 63 -8.57 -5.18 -26.11
N LEU A 64 -8.68 -4.43 -25.02
CA LEU A 64 -9.92 -3.77 -24.64
C LEU A 64 -10.27 -2.57 -25.53
N TYR A 65 -9.27 -1.76 -25.90
CA TYR A 65 -9.50 -0.39 -26.39
C TYR A 65 -8.73 -0.05 -27.68
N HIS A 66 -8.31 -1.01 -28.49
CA HIS A 66 -7.55 -0.75 -29.73
C HIS A 66 -8.30 0.07 -30.78
N GLU A 67 -9.64 0.10 -30.74
CA GLU A 67 -10.48 0.94 -31.61
C GLU A 67 -10.63 2.37 -31.09
N ASP A 68 -10.23 2.62 -29.83
CA ASP A 68 -10.32 3.92 -29.18
C ASP A 68 -8.95 4.66 -29.20
N PRO A 69 -8.94 6.01 -29.13
CA PRO A 69 -7.70 6.76 -28.99
C PRO A 69 -7.10 6.57 -27.58
N VAL A 70 -6.22 5.58 -27.42
CA VAL A 70 -5.54 5.28 -26.16
C VAL A 70 -4.14 5.88 -26.13
N ARG A 71 -3.83 6.60 -25.04
CA ARG A 71 -2.47 7.04 -24.71
C ARG A 71 -1.95 6.27 -23.51
N LEU A 72 -0.80 5.61 -23.68
CA LEU A 72 -0.08 4.96 -22.58
C LEU A 72 0.92 5.93 -21.92
N PHE A 73 1.11 5.76 -20.62
CA PHE A 73 2.09 6.49 -19.81
C PHE A 73 3.19 5.55 -19.32
N ASP A 74 4.28 6.12 -18.82
CA ASP A 74 5.39 5.36 -18.26
C ASP A 74 4.95 4.52 -17.05
N VAL A 75 5.36 3.26 -17.06
CA VAL A 75 5.07 2.33 -15.96
C VAL A 75 5.75 2.82 -14.69
N GLN A 76 4.96 2.93 -13.61
CA GLN A 76 5.47 3.18 -12.28
C GLN A 76 5.51 1.86 -11.50
N PRO A 77 6.70 1.40 -11.05
CA PRO A 77 6.80 0.17 -10.28
C PRO A 77 6.12 0.36 -8.92
N ILE A 78 5.27 -0.59 -8.55
CA ILE A 78 4.63 -0.63 -7.24
C ILE A 78 5.45 -1.59 -6.37
N CYS A 79 5.88 -1.11 -5.21
CA CYS A 79 6.53 -1.92 -4.19
C CYS A 79 5.81 -1.73 -2.86
N PHE A 80 5.82 -2.77 -2.03
CA PHE A 80 5.47 -2.62 -0.63
C PHE A 80 6.51 -1.70 0.04
N ARG A 81 6.04 -0.84 0.96
CA ARG A 81 6.91 0.02 1.75
C ARG A 81 6.29 0.32 3.10
N CYS A 82 7.02 0.05 4.19
CA CYS A 82 6.65 0.49 5.52
C CYS A 82 7.63 1.55 6.05
N SER A 83 7.12 2.51 6.84
CA SER A 83 7.93 3.55 7.46
C SER A 83 8.28 3.26 8.93
N CYS A 84 7.96 2.06 9.44
CA CYS A 84 8.36 1.69 10.79
C CYS A 84 9.87 1.54 10.89
N SER A 85 10.40 1.79 12.08
CA SER A 85 11.79 1.53 12.40
C SER A 85 11.90 1.25 13.90
N ARG A 86 13.02 0.66 14.31
CA ARG A 86 13.34 0.48 15.73
C ARG A 86 13.30 1.80 16.48
N GLU A 87 13.84 2.86 15.89
CA GLU A 87 13.82 4.22 16.44
C GLU A 87 12.41 4.74 16.68
N ARG A 88 11.51 4.61 15.70
CA ARG A 88 10.12 5.03 15.88
C ARG A 88 9.40 4.22 16.95
N SER A 89 9.66 2.92 17.03
CA SER A 89 9.15 2.05 18.08
C SER A 89 9.71 2.42 19.47
N ALA A 90 11.00 2.77 19.53
CA ALA A 90 11.66 3.23 20.75
C ALA A 90 11.06 4.55 21.25
N ASN A 91 10.81 5.51 20.36
CA ASN A 91 10.16 6.77 20.71
C ASN A 91 8.74 6.56 21.24
N ALA A 92 7.99 5.59 20.69
CA ALA A 92 6.69 5.21 21.23
C ALA A 92 6.82 4.60 22.64
N LEU A 93 7.81 3.72 22.86
CA LEU A 93 8.11 3.16 24.18
C LEU A 93 8.52 4.24 25.19
N ALA A 94 9.34 5.21 24.77
CA ALA A 94 9.77 6.33 25.61
C ALA A 94 8.60 7.19 26.10
N SER A 95 7.53 7.30 25.30
CA SER A 95 6.35 8.10 25.64
C SER A 95 5.55 7.55 26.83
N LEU A 96 5.76 6.28 27.21
CA LEU A 96 5.17 5.69 28.42
C LEU A 96 5.84 6.20 29.71
N GLY A 97 7.09 6.66 29.63
CA GLY A 97 7.90 7.01 30.79
C GLY A 97 8.75 5.85 31.31
N LEU A 98 9.80 6.21 32.06
CA LEU A 98 10.84 5.26 32.49
C LEU A 98 10.30 4.16 33.41
N GLU A 99 9.50 4.53 34.40
CA GLU A 99 8.96 3.61 35.39
C GLU A 99 8.07 2.55 34.71
N ASP A 100 7.13 2.98 33.88
CA ASP A 100 6.23 2.09 33.13
C ASP A 100 7.01 1.18 32.16
N ALA A 101 7.99 1.73 31.44
CA ALA A 101 8.81 0.94 30.52
C ALA A 101 9.65 -0.13 31.24
N GLN A 102 10.26 0.20 32.40
CA GLN A 102 11.00 -0.77 33.20
C GLN A 102 10.08 -1.85 33.79
N GLN A 103 8.90 -1.45 34.26
CA GLN A 103 7.92 -2.38 34.80
C GLN A 103 7.44 -3.36 33.73
N LEU A 104 7.17 -2.89 32.50
CA LEU A 104 6.81 -3.73 31.37
C LEU A 104 7.92 -4.74 31.03
N VAL A 105 9.20 -4.35 31.07
CA VAL A 105 10.31 -5.30 30.86
C VAL A 105 10.27 -6.42 31.89
N ILE A 106 10.01 -6.11 33.16
CA ILE A 106 9.95 -7.11 34.24
C ILE A 106 8.74 -8.04 34.04
N GLU A 107 7.57 -7.48 33.75
CA GLU A 107 6.32 -8.23 33.54
C GLU A 107 6.38 -9.15 32.31
N HIS A 108 7.17 -8.79 31.30
CA HIS A 108 7.35 -9.54 30.06
C HIS A 108 8.65 -10.35 30.01
N ASN A 109 9.10 -10.90 31.15
CA ASN A 109 10.25 -11.82 31.25
C ASN A 109 11.57 -11.25 30.69
N GLY A 110 11.80 -9.95 30.83
CA GLY A 110 13.06 -9.30 30.50
C GLY A 110 13.12 -8.60 29.15
N SER A 111 12.02 -8.57 28.38
CA SER A 111 11.96 -7.82 27.11
C SER A 111 10.55 -7.41 26.71
N ILE A 112 10.42 -6.30 26.00
CA ILE A 112 9.18 -5.83 25.38
C ILE A 112 9.25 -6.07 23.87
N GLU A 113 8.23 -6.69 23.30
CA GLU A 113 8.05 -6.87 21.85
C GLU A 113 7.07 -5.82 21.33
N ILE A 114 7.49 -5.01 20.36
CA ILE A 114 6.63 -4.05 19.67
C ILE A 114 6.44 -4.51 18.22
N ASP A 115 5.21 -4.88 17.89
CA ASP A 115 4.79 -5.28 16.55
C ASP A 115 4.34 -4.08 15.70
N CYS A 116 4.89 -3.92 14.50
CA CYS A 116 4.34 -3.00 13.53
C CYS A 116 3.06 -3.57 12.90
N GLN A 117 1.90 -2.98 13.20
CA GLN A 117 0.60 -3.41 12.66
C GLN A 117 0.40 -3.23 11.14
N PHE A 118 1.41 -2.73 10.42
CA PHE A 118 1.38 -2.54 8.96
C PHE A 118 2.23 -3.56 8.20
N CYS A 119 3.43 -3.87 8.69
CA CYS A 119 4.35 -4.80 8.03
C CYS A 119 4.65 -6.06 8.86
N ASN A 120 4.13 -6.16 10.08
CA ASN A 120 4.38 -7.23 11.05
C ASN A 120 5.86 -7.39 11.47
N GLU A 121 6.70 -6.38 11.22
CA GLU A 121 8.07 -6.34 11.75
C GLU A 121 8.05 -6.23 13.28
N ARG A 122 9.01 -6.88 13.93
CA ARG A 122 9.04 -7.04 15.39
C ARG A 122 10.28 -6.39 15.98
N TYR A 123 10.08 -5.47 16.92
CA TYR A 123 11.17 -4.78 17.59
C TYR A 123 11.21 -5.19 19.06
N LEU A 124 12.30 -5.86 19.47
CA LEU A 124 12.52 -6.30 20.84
C LEU A 124 13.33 -5.26 21.61
N PHE A 125 12.92 -4.93 22.83
CA PHE A 125 13.62 -4.00 23.73
C PHE A 125 13.86 -4.68 25.07
N ASP A 126 15.12 -4.90 25.43
CA ASP A 126 15.50 -5.44 26.73
C ASP A 126 15.71 -4.34 27.79
N ALA A 127 16.06 -4.74 29.02
CA ALA A 127 16.33 -3.80 30.11
C ALA A 127 17.46 -2.80 29.79
N THR A 128 18.47 -3.22 29.01
CA THR A 128 19.59 -2.36 28.60
C THR A 128 19.13 -1.35 27.57
N ASP A 129 18.35 -1.78 26.58
CA ASP A 129 17.74 -0.90 25.57
C ASP A 129 16.88 0.19 26.23
N VAL A 130 16.02 -0.19 27.19
CA VAL A 130 15.18 0.75 27.94
C VAL A 130 16.05 1.71 28.75
N ALA A 131 17.09 1.23 29.44
CA ALA A 131 17.99 2.10 30.18
C ALA A 131 18.70 3.12 29.25
N GLN A 132 19.14 2.70 28.06
CA GLN A 132 19.78 3.57 27.07
C GLN A 132 18.82 4.64 26.52
N LEU A 133 17.58 4.24 26.20
CA LEU A 133 16.53 5.11 25.68
C LEU A 133 16.28 6.33 26.57
N PHE A 134 16.30 6.15 27.90
CA PHE A 134 16.08 7.24 28.87
C PHE A 134 17.37 7.92 29.35
N ALA A 135 18.55 7.35 29.06
CA ALA A 135 19.84 7.97 29.36
C ALA A 135 20.25 9.04 28.31
N GLY A 136 19.42 9.31 27.31
CA GLY A 136 19.73 10.20 26.18
C GLY A 136 20.66 9.58 25.15
N GLY A 137 20.95 8.28 25.27
CA GLY A 137 21.56 7.48 24.20
C GLY A 137 20.47 7.16 23.18
N GLY A 138 20.49 7.83 22.03
CA GLY A 138 19.64 7.44 20.92
C GLY A 138 19.81 5.94 20.62
N VAL A 139 18.76 5.30 20.10
CA VAL A 139 18.89 3.92 19.64
C VAL A 139 19.75 3.90 18.37
N ASP A 140 21.02 3.53 18.53
CA ASP A 140 21.94 3.39 17.40
C ASP A 140 21.49 2.22 16.53
N SER A 141 20.69 2.52 15.51
CA SER A 141 20.76 1.94 14.16
C SER A 141 19.63 2.54 13.30
N PRO A 142 19.93 3.36 12.29
CA PRO A 142 19.01 3.50 11.19
C PRO A 142 18.91 2.13 10.52
N SER A 143 17.74 1.52 10.57
CA SER A 143 17.43 0.44 9.64
C SER A 143 17.41 1.06 8.25
N ASP A 144 18.50 0.86 7.49
CA ASP A 144 18.52 1.07 6.04
C ASP A 144 17.65 0.04 5.30
N THR A 145 17.06 -0.92 6.05
CA THR A 145 16.13 -1.89 5.51
C THR A 145 14.81 -1.20 5.19
N ARG A 146 14.72 -0.79 3.93
CA ARG A 146 13.50 -0.33 3.27
C ARG A 146 12.63 -1.55 2.97
N HIS A 147 11.96 -2.07 3.99
CA HIS A 147 10.86 -3.04 3.82
C HIS A 147 9.69 -2.41 3.10
#